data_AF-A0A0B6Y2R2-F1
#
_entry.id   AF-A0A0B6Y2R2-F1
#
_cell.length_a   1.000
_cell.length_b   1.000
_cell.length_c   1.000
_cell.angle_alpha   90.00
_cell.angle_beta   90.00
_cell.angle_gamma   90.00
#
_symmetry.space_group_name_H-M   'P 1'
#
loop_
_entity.id
_entity.type
_entity.pdbx_description
1 polymer ?
#
loop_
_entity_poly.entity_id
_entity_poly.type
_entity_poly.pdbx_seq_one_letter_code
_entity_poly.pdbx_strand_id
1 'polypeptide(L)'
;SKVANPVFYYVARRYKVGEINGDLLIYHVLLTLKPFYNKPFELVIDFTHTCSENRFRTDFLNKWFVVMPENVYQNITAAYVYNCNSWVREYTKYHDRILSSLKNNRKLIFIDHPAKLSEYIDPEFQ
;
A
#
# COMPACT_ATOMS: atom_id res chain seq x y z
N SER A 1 -8.45 1.76 13.06
CA SER A 1 -7.18 1.86 13.81
C SER A 1 -7.47 2.23 15.25
N LYS A 2 -6.48 2.25 16.15
CA LYS A 2 -6.68 2.69 17.54
C LYS A 2 -7.07 4.16 17.68
N VAL A 3 -6.90 4.97 16.63
CA VAL A 3 -7.35 6.37 16.56
C VAL A 3 -8.65 6.53 15.75
N ALA A 4 -9.41 5.45 15.57
CA ALA A 4 -10.70 5.41 14.89
C ALA A 4 -10.71 5.83 13.40
N ASN A 5 -9.55 5.85 12.73
CA ASN A 5 -9.52 5.97 11.28
C ASN A 5 -9.92 4.65 10.61
N PRO A 6 -10.62 4.69 9.46
CA PRO A 6 -10.76 3.54 8.57
C PRO A 6 -9.39 3.00 8.16
N VAL A 7 -9.27 1.68 8.05
CA VAL A 7 -8.03 1.00 7.64
C VAL A 7 -8.32 0.17 6.40
N PHE A 8 -7.51 0.35 5.35
CA PHE A 8 -7.62 -0.41 4.12
C PHE A 8 -6.41 -1.32 3.93
N TYR A 9 -6.65 -2.56 3.53
CA TYR A 9 -5.63 -3.58 3.36
C TYR A 9 -5.36 -3.82 1.88
N TYR A 10 -4.11 -3.66 1.47
CA TYR A 10 -3.61 -4.18 0.21
C TYR A 10 -2.76 -5.42 0.47
N VAL A 11 -3.27 -6.58 0.05
CA VAL A 11 -2.59 -7.88 0.19
C VAL A 11 -1.88 -8.20 -1.12
N ALA A 12 -0.58 -7.87 -1.21
CA ALA A 12 0.16 -7.89 -2.48
C ALA A 12 0.14 -9.27 -3.16
N ARG A 13 0.24 -10.37 -2.39
CA ARG A 13 0.22 -11.74 -2.95
C ARG A 13 -1.07 -12.12 -3.69
N ARG A 14 -2.17 -11.37 -3.50
CA ARG A 14 -3.44 -11.61 -4.21
C ARG A 14 -3.45 -10.98 -5.59
N TYR A 15 -2.61 -9.99 -5.85
CA TYR A 15 -2.39 -9.49 -7.20
C TYR A 15 -1.43 -10.40 -7.94
N LYS A 16 -1.80 -10.80 -9.17
CA LYS A 16 -0.94 -11.58 -10.05
C LYS A 16 -0.82 -10.91 -11.41
N VAL A 17 0.41 -10.62 -11.80
CA VAL A 17 0.72 -9.97 -13.06
C VAL A 17 0.34 -10.86 -14.23
N GLY A 18 -0.45 -10.33 -15.16
CA GLY A 18 -0.95 -11.07 -16.33
C GLY A 18 -2.26 -11.83 -16.08
N GLU A 19 -2.67 -12.06 -14.84
CA GLU A 19 -4.00 -12.62 -14.51
C GLU A 19 -5.01 -11.53 -14.21
N ILE A 20 -4.60 -10.46 -13.51
CA ILE A 20 -5.48 -9.34 -13.14
C ILE A 20 -5.17 -8.12 -14.01
N ASN A 21 -6.21 -7.55 -14.62
CA ASN A 21 -6.11 -6.28 -15.33
C ASN A 21 -5.80 -5.15 -14.34
N GLY A 22 -4.67 -4.47 -14.52
CA GLY A 22 -4.22 -3.42 -13.62
C GLY A 22 -5.15 -2.21 -13.56
N ASP A 23 -5.74 -1.81 -14.69
CA ASP A 23 -6.66 -0.66 -14.72
C ASP A 23 -7.95 -0.95 -13.94
N LEU A 24 -8.44 -2.20 -14.00
CA LEU A 24 -9.56 -2.63 -13.16
C LEU A 24 -9.23 -2.65 -11.68
N LEU A 25 -7.99 -3.02 -11.30
CA LEU A 25 -7.54 -2.93 -9.91
C LEU A 25 -7.50 -1.48 -9.42
N ILE A 26 -6.92 -0.56 -10.21
CA ILE A 26 -6.93 0.87 -9.88
C ILE A 26 -8.37 1.37 -9.73
N TYR A 27 -9.24 1.05 -10.69
CA TYR A 27 -10.65 1.46 -10.65
C TYR A 27 -11.37 0.93 -9.40
N HIS A 28 -11.13 -0.33 -9.04
CA HIS A 28 -11.66 -0.91 -7.81
C HIS A 28 -11.18 -0.13 -6.57
N VAL A 29 -9.89 0.18 -6.47
CA VAL A 29 -9.35 0.96 -5.34
C VAL A 29 -9.93 2.37 -5.29
N LEU A 30 -10.07 3.05 -6.44
CA LEU A 30 -10.71 4.37 -6.53
C LEU A 30 -12.15 4.32 -5.99
N LEU A 31 -12.95 3.34 -6.41
CA LEU A 31 -14.32 3.20 -5.95
C LEU A 31 -14.41 2.91 -4.45
N THR A 32 -13.54 2.02 -3.95
CA THR A 32 -13.47 1.65 -2.54
C THR A 32 -13.11 2.85 -1.66
N LEU A 33 -12.17 3.69 -2.11
CA LEU A 33 -11.71 4.86 -1.36
C LEU A 33 -12.58 6.10 -1.57
N LYS A 34 -13.40 6.16 -2.62
CA LYS A 34 -14.23 7.34 -2.97
C LYS A 34 -15.02 7.93 -1.79
N PRO A 35 -15.67 7.15 -0.91
CA PRO A 35 -16.38 7.70 0.25
C PRO A 35 -15.48 8.35 1.31
N PHE A 36 -14.17 8.13 1.23
CA PHE A 36 -13.15 8.51 2.21
C PHE A 36 -12.14 9.52 1.66
N TYR A 37 -12.26 9.98 0.42
CA TYR A 37 -11.30 10.93 -0.19
C TYR A 37 -11.04 12.20 0.61
N ASN A 38 -12.03 12.64 1.39
CA ASN A 38 -11.96 13.86 2.20
C ASN A 38 -11.89 13.55 3.71
N LYS A 39 -11.54 12.31 4.09
CA LYS A 39 -11.45 11.86 5.48
C LYS A 39 -10.08 11.20 5.72
N PRO A 40 -9.48 11.37 6.89
CA PRO A 40 -8.29 10.62 7.27
C PRO A 40 -8.51 9.11 7.20
N PHE A 41 -7.54 8.36 6.67
CA PHE A 41 -7.55 6.90 6.68
C PHE A 41 -6.13 6.34 6.73
N GLU A 42 -6.03 5.05 7.04
CA GLU A 42 -4.75 4.34 7.17
C GLU A 42 -4.68 3.18 6.18
N LEU A 43 -3.46 2.79 5.82
CA LEU A 43 -3.18 1.69 4.91
C LEU A 43 -2.37 0.59 5.60
N VAL A 44 -2.70 -0.66 5.32
CA VAL A 44 -1.82 -1.81 5.58
C VAL A 44 -1.42 -2.40 4.23
N ILE A 45 -0.12 -2.44 3.97
CA ILE A 45 0.46 -3.03 2.77
C ILE A 45 1.14 -4.33 3.18
N ASP A 46 0.45 -5.44 2.96
CA ASP A 46 0.93 -6.77 3.32
C ASP A 46 1.75 -7.38 2.18
N PHE A 47 3.06 -7.48 2.41
CA PHE A 47 4.02 -8.08 1.50
C PHE A 47 4.35 -9.55 1.80
N THR A 48 3.60 -10.21 2.68
CA THR A 48 3.76 -11.63 3.01
C THR A 48 3.75 -12.49 1.74
N HIS A 49 4.85 -13.23 1.49
CA HIS A 49 5.08 -14.06 0.31
C HIS A 49 5.05 -13.34 -1.05
N THR A 50 5.22 -12.02 -1.07
CA THR A 50 5.29 -11.26 -2.34
C THR A 50 6.54 -11.66 -3.12
N CYS A 51 6.36 -11.98 -4.40
CA CYS A 51 7.43 -12.34 -5.32
C CYS A 51 7.24 -11.69 -6.70
N SER A 52 7.99 -12.14 -7.70
CA SER A 52 7.96 -11.62 -9.07
C SER A 52 6.60 -11.73 -9.74
N GLU A 53 5.78 -12.70 -9.37
CA GLU A 53 4.41 -12.89 -9.90
C GLU A 53 3.45 -11.81 -9.42
N ASN A 54 3.73 -11.15 -8.29
CA ASN A 54 2.86 -10.15 -7.69
C ASN A 54 3.29 -8.71 -8.00
N ARG A 55 4.29 -8.53 -8.88
CA ARG A 55 4.89 -7.22 -9.14
C ARG A 55 3.98 -6.35 -9.99
N PHE A 56 3.93 -5.06 -9.68
CA PHE A 56 3.52 -4.08 -10.67
C PHE A 56 4.63 -3.92 -11.72
N ARG A 57 4.26 -3.86 -13.00
CA ARG A 57 5.20 -3.48 -14.07
C ARG A 57 5.44 -1.96 -14.01
N THR A 58 6.52 -1.48 -14.58
CA THR A 58 6.97 -0.09 -14.48
C THR A 58 5.88 0.93 -14.86
N ASP A 59 5.17 0.68 -15.95
CA ASP A 59 4.06 1.49 -16.43
C ASP A 59 2.90 1.48 -15.43
N PHE A 60 2.53 0.30 -14.93
CA PHE A 60 1.46 0.14 -13.96
C PHE A 60 1.82 0.75 -12.60
N LEU A 61 3.06 0.63 -12.14
CA LEU A 61 3.56 1.25 -10.92
C LEU A 61 3.45 2.79 -11.00
N ASN A 62 3.86 3.38 -12.13
CA ASN A 62 3.75 4.82 -12.35
C ASN A 62 2.31 5.33 -12.29
N LYS A 63 1.34 4.56 -12.84
CA LYS A 63 -0.08 4.94 -12.83
C LYS A 63 -0.60 5.23 -11.42
N TRP A 64 -0.14 4.50 -10.41
CA TRP A 64 -0.57 4.71 -9.02
C TRP A 64 -0.23 6.09 -8.47
N PHE A 65 0.82 6.75 -8.97
CA PHE A 65 1.25 8.08 -8.53
C PHE A 65 0.56 9.23 -9.27
N VAL A 66 -0.17 8.94 -10.36
CA VAL A 66 -0.80 9.98 -11.20
C VAL A 66 -2.33 9.90 -11.24
N VAL A 67 -2.91 8.74 -10.95
CA VAL A 67 -4.36 8.53 -11.06
C VAL A 67 -5.13 8.94 -9.80
N MET A 68 -4.53 8.82 -8.61
CA MET A 68 -5.22 9.21 -7.37
C MET A 68 -5.23 10.75 -7.22
N PRO A 69 -6.37 11.34 -6.81
CA PRO A 69 -6.42 12.76 -6.47
C PRO A 69 -5.47 13.13 -5.32
N GLU A 70 -4.87 14.32 -5.39
CA GLU A 70 -3.83 14.77 -4.43
C GLU A 70 -4.31 14.75 -2.95
N ASN A 71 -5.57 15.13 -2.72
CA ASN A 71 -6.18 15.11 -1.39
C ASN A 71 -6.21 13.70 -0.78
N VAL A 72 -6.26 12.65 -1.60
CA VAL A 72 -6.24 11.27 -1.11
C VAL A 72 -4.89 10.94 -0.48
N TYR A 73 -3.77 11.32 -1.12
CA TYR A 73 -2.44 11.11 -0.54
C TYR A 73 -2.23 11.91 0.76
N GLN A 74 -2.80 13.11 0.82
CA GLN A 74 -2.74 13.95 2.02
C GLN A 74 -3.49 13.30 3.19
N ASN A 75 -4.62 12.64 2.91
CA ASN A 75 -5.48 11.98 3.88
C ASN A 75 -5.02 10.60 4.35
N ILE A 76 -4.00 10.00 3.70
CA ILE A 76 -3.30 8.85 4.29
C ILE A 76 -2.55 9.34 5.53
N THR A 77 -2.94 8.92 6.72
CA THR A 77 -2.27 9.32 7.98
C THR A 77 -1.11 8.41 8.33
N ALA A 78 -1.23 7.12 8.03
CA ALA A 78 -0.19 6.12 8.17
C ALA A 78 -0.35 5.03 7.12
N ALA A 79 0.79 4.48 6.66
CA ALA A 79 0.85 3.30 5.83
C ALA A 79 1.83 2.30 6.46
N TYR A 80 1.29 1.21 6.96
CA TYR A 80 2.01 0.13 7.62
C TYR A 80 2.52 -0.85 6.57
N VAL A 81 3.84 -0.90 6.40
CA VAL A 81 4.52 -1.83 5.49
C VAL A 81 4.83 -3.10 6.26
N TYR A 82 4.09 -4.16 5.96
CA TYR A 82 4.09 -5.39 6.73
C TYR A 82 4.76 -6.53 5.99
N ASN A 83 5.59 -7.32 6.68
CA ASN A 83 6.31 -8.49 6.13
C ASN A 83 7.08 -8.19 4.83
N CYS A 84 7.74 -7.04 4.79
CA CYS A 84 8.62 -6.66 3.69
C CYS A 84 9.78 -7.66 3.58
N ASN A 85 10.06 -8.14 2.37
CA ASN A 85 11.05 -9.20 2.14
C ASN A 85 12.18 -8.75 1.19
N SER A 86 13.18 -9.60 1.01
CA SER A 86 14.35 -9.29 0.16
C SER A 86 13.97 -9.00 -1.29
N TRP A 87 12.97 -9.71 -1.84
CA TRP A 87 12.49 -9.45 -3.20
C TRP A 87 11.87 -8.06 -3.31
N VAL A 88 11.03 -7.66 -2.34
CA VAL A 88 10.43 -6.31 -2.31
C VAL A 88 11.52 -5.24 -2.18
N ARG A 89 12.56 -5.48 -1.38
CA ARG A 89 13.71 -4.56 -1.25
C ARG A 89 14.45 -4.37 -2.58
N GLU A 90 14.69 -5.43 -3.34
CA GLU A 90 15.34 -5.31 -4.65
C GLU A 90 14.41 -4.64 -5.68
N TYR A 91 13.11 -4.93 -5.63
CA TYR A 91 12.12 -4.28 -6.46
C TYR A 91 12.05 -2.76 -6.21
N THR A 92 12.12 -2.31 -4.95
CA THR A 92 12.11 -0.88 -4.62
C THR A 92 13.38 -0.18 -5.07
N LYS A 93 14.56 -0.82 -4.93
CA LYS A 93 15.82 -0.31 -5.48
C LYS A 93 15.80 -0.22 -7.01
N TYR A 94 15.23 -1.20 -7.70
CA TYR A 94 15.12 -1.17 -9.15
C TYR A 94 14.23 -0.01 -9.63
N HIS A 95 13.17 0.32 -8.88
CA HIS A 95 12.24 1.41 -9.19
C HIS A 95 12.53 2.70 -8.40
N ASP A 96 13.78 2.93 -8.01
CA ASP A 96 14.19 4.03 -7.13
C ASP A 96 13.69 5.41 -7.58
N ARG A 97 13.72 5.64 -8.90
CA ARG A 97 13.25 6.89 -9.51
C ARG A 97 11.75 7.13 -9.28
N ILE A 98 10.94 6.10 -9.49
CA ILE A 98 9.48 6.18 -9.34
C ILE A 98 9.10 6.34 -7.86
N LEU A 99 9.78 5.59 -6.99
CA LEU A 99 9.50 5.57 -5.56
C LEU A 99 10.24 6.66 -4.78
N SER A 100 10.91 7.59 -5.47
CA SER A 100 11.75 8.62 -4.86
C SER A 100 10.98 9.50 -3.88
N SER A 101 9.71 9.82 -4.17
CA SER A 101 8.81 10.60 -3.30
C SER A 101 8.42 9.89 -2.01
N LEU A 102 8.59 8.56 -1.94
CA LEU A 102 8.32 7.76 -0.75
C LEU A 102 9.51 7.68 0.21
N LYS A 103 10.73 8.01 -0.26
CA LYS A 103 11.93 7.98 0.58
C LYS A 103 11.78 8.94 1.75
N ASN A 104 12.11 8.46 2.95
CA ASN A 104 12.03 9.22 4.21
C ASN A 104 10.63 9.77 4.53
N ASN A 105 9.58 9.26 3.88
CA ASN A 105 8.22 9.66 4.19
C ASN A 105 7.82 9.10 5.56
N ARG A 106 7.61 10.00 6.53
CA ARG A 106 7.29 9.65 7.93
C ARG A 106 5.96 8.92 8.09
N LYS A 107 5.08 8.96 7.08
CA LYS A 107 3.82 8.20 7.07
C LYS A 107 4.05 6.71 6.76
N LEU A 108 5.20 6.32 6.20
CA LEU A 108 5.56 4.92 5.96
C LEU A 108 6.19 4.31 7.21
N ILE A 109 5.49 3.35 7.81
CA ILE A 109 5.90 2.69 9.05
C ILE A 109 6.17 1.22 8.73
N PHE A 110 7.43 0.80 8.83
CA PHE A 110 7.81 -0.59 8.59
C PHE A 110 7.57 -1.42 9.85
N ILE A 111 6.76 -2.46 9.72
CA ILE A 111 6.44 -3.40 10.79
C ILE A 111 7.44 -4.55 10.73
N ASP A 112 8.36 -4.57 11.69
CA ASP A 112 9.45 -5.55 11.81
C ASP A 112 9.03 -6.87 12.47
N HIS A 113 7.94 -6.85 13.25
CA HIS A 113 7.35 -8.02 13.86
C HIS A 113 5.81 -7.97 13.82
N PRO A 114 5.13 -9.09 13.47
CA PRO A 114 3.67 -9.17 13.42
C PRO A 114 2.93 -8.53 14.59
N ALA A 115 3.39 -8.83 15.81
CA ALA A 115 2.81 -8.29 17.03
C ALA A 115 2.78 -6.75 17.09
N LYS A 116 3.70 -6.04 16.43
CA LYS A 116 3.72 -4.57 16.45
C LYS A 116 2.58 -3.95 15.66
N LEU A 117 1.95 -4.67 14.73
CA LEU A 117 0.76 -4.16 14.07
C LEU A 117 -0.37 -3.93 15.09
N SER A 118 -0.44 -4.79 16.13
CA SER A 118 -1.40 -4.65 17.24
C SER A 118 -1.20 -3.39 18.08
N GLU A 119 -0.05 -2.71 17.97
CA GLU A 119 0.17 -1.42 18.59
C GLU A 119 -0.66 -0.31 17.92
N TYR A 120 -1.00 -0.48 16.64
CA TYR A 120 -1.67 0.54 15.80
C TYR A 120 -3.11 0.17 15.42
N ILE A 121 -3.38 -1.11 15.21
CA ILE A 121 -4.68 -1.64 14.76
C ILE A 121 -5.18 -2.62 15.79
N ASP A 122 -6.47 -2.53 16.14
CA ASP A 122 -7.11 -3.48 17.05
C ASP A 122 -6.98 -4.92 16.52
N PRO A 123 -6.54 -5.89 17.33
CA PRO A 123 -6.47 -7.30 16.93
C PRO A 123 -7.75 -7.87 16.32
N GLU A 124 -8.94 -7.35 16.68
CA GLU A 124 -10.22 -7.80 16.08
C GLU A 124 -10.32 -7.48 14.58
N PHE A 125 -9.58 -6.46 14.11
CA PHE A 125 -9.59 -6.00 12.72
C PHE A 125 -8.34 -6.39 11.92
N GLN A 126 -7.51 -7.30 12.45
CA GLN A 126 -6.31 -7.83 11.79
C GLN A 126 -6.58 -9.15 11.07
#